data_AF-A0A3C1DN00-F1
#
_entry.id   AF-A0A3C1DN00-F1
#
_cell.length_a   1.000
_cell.length_b   1.000
_cell.length_c   1.000
_cell.angle_alpha   90.00
_cell.angle_beta   90.00
_cell.angle_gamma   90.00
#
_symmetry.space_group_name_H-M   'P 1'
#
loop_
_entity.id
_entity.type
_entity.pdbx_description
1 polymer ?
#
loop_
_entity_poly.entity_id
_entity_poly.type
_entity_poly.pdbx_seq_one_letter_code
_entity_poly.pdbx_strand_id
1 'polypeptide(L)'
;MPRPPTTRQIVAIALAGFLGVGLGLLLLAPWGPSVADVRLELGGGLASGGVLAVAVLYLERRSGERDRRMADRQALQMLVMMERDLTGRHFSKADMTGIRLKNRRLTGSDLSFSIMTGCNLVGTALDETDLFHAVLNKIEGTGCSFEGADMRYVSLRQGQFMRRATFRNANLEGANLTDTPFVDVCFVGATVTGTDFTGSNLSMADMDSTKWDPEKPPKWPEGFDPPDNSWDADTDE
;
A
#
# COMPACT_ATOMS: atom_id res chain seq x y z
N MET A 1 8.32 -31.71 -30.87
CA MET A 1 8.07 -31.88 -29.42
C MET A 1 6.62 -31.51 -29.14
N PRO A 2 5.80 -32.37 -28.49
CA PRO A 2 4.43 -32.01 -28.15
C PRO A 2 4.41 -31.01 -26.98
N ARG A 3 3.52 -30.01 -27.06
CA ARG A 3 3.32 -28.99 -26.02
C ARG A 3 2.60 -29.60 -24.81
N PRO A 4 2.88 -29.16 -23.56
CA PRO A 4 2.15 -29.62 -22.39
C PRO A 4 0.68 -29.13 -22.43
N PRO A 5 -0.27 -29.91 -21.86
CA PRO A 5 -1.68 -29.58 -21.91
C PRO A 5 -1.98 -28.30 -21.13
N THR A 6 -2.92 -27.51 -21.66
CA THR A 6 -3.37 -26.27 -21.00
C THR A 6 -4.28 -26.57 -19.82
N THR A 7 -4.36 -25.66 -18.85
CA THR A 7 -5.16 -25.81 -17.61
C THR A 7 -6.63 -26.18 -17.88
N ARG A 8 -7.21 -25.74 -19.00
CA ARG A 8 -8.56 -26.13 -19.44
C ARG A 8 -8.68 -27.61 -19.81
N GLN A 9 -7.65 -28.19 -20.42
CA GLN A 9 -7.63 -29.61 -20.79
C GLN A 9 -7.46 -30.51 -19.56
N ILE A 10 -6.70 -30.04 -18.56
CA ILE A 10 -6.54 -30.75 -17.27
C ILE A 10 -7.87 -30.81 -16.50
N VAL A 11 -8.63 -29.71 -16.50
CA VAL A 11 -9.95 -29.63 -15.83
C VAL A 11 -11.02 -30.46 -16.56
N ALA A 12 -11.02 -30.50 -17.89
CA ALA A 12 -11.94 -31.33 -18.67
C ALA A 12 -11.69 -32.84 -18.46
N ILE A 13 -10.42 -33.26 -18.36
CA ILE A 13 -10.03 -34.64 -18.06
C ILE A 13 -10.44 -35.01 -16.63
N ALA A 14 -10.31 -34.08 -15.67
CA ALA A 14 -10.77 -34.29 -14.30
C ALA A 14 -12.31 -34.40 -14.21
N LEU A 15 -13.06 -33.56 -14.91
CA LEU A 15 -14.53 -33.59 -14.92
C LEU A 15 -15.10 -34.85 -15.61
N ALA A 16 -14.45 -35.35 -16.65
CA ALA A 16 -14.82 -36.62 -17.29
C ALA A 16 -14.58 -37.84 -16.35
N GLY A 17 -13.62 -37.74 -15.42
CA GLY A 17 -13.38 -38.76 -14.40
C GLY A 17 -14.41 -38.77 -13.24
N PHE A 18 -15.14 -37.66 -13.03
CA PHE A 18 -16.05 -37.50 -11.89
C PHE A 18 -17.51 -37.90 -12.16
N LEU A 19 -17.88 -38.23 -13.41
CA LEU A 19 -19.21 -38.75 -13.75
C LEU A 19 -19.39 -40.26 -13.46
N GLY A 20 -18.37 -40.94 -12.92
CA GLY A 20 -18.37 -42.39 -12.70
C GLY A 20 -18.71 -42.88 -11.28
N VAL A 21 -18.76 -42.03 -10.26
CA VAL A 21 -18.98 -42.50 -8.86
C VAL A 21 -19.93 -41.56 -8.11
N GLY A 22 -21.14 -41.40 -8.65
CA GLY A 22 -22.30 -41.01 -7.87
C GLY A 22 -23.07 -42.26 -7.48
N LEU A 23 -22.82 -42.80 -6.29
CA LEU A 23 -23.70 -43.62 -5.42
C LEU A 23 -22.80 -44.51 -4.54
N GLY A 24 -22.63 -44.19 -3.25
CA GLY A 24 -21.99 -45.16 -2.36
C GLY A 24 -21.52 -44.74 -0.98
N LEU A 25 -21.56 -43.47 -0.58
CA LEU A 25 -21.15 -43.08 0.78
C LEU A 25 -21.98 -41.92 1.34
N LEU A 26 -23.30 -42.16 1.40
CA LEU A 26 -24.27 -41.31 2.09
C LEU A 26 -24.80 -41.98 3.37
N LEU A 27 -24.05 -42.90 3.97
CA LEU A 27 -24.47 -43.59 5.19
C LEU A 27 -23.31 -43.69 6.17
N LEU A 28 -23.54 -43.13 7.37
CA LEU A 28 -22.78 -43.27 8.63
C LEU A 28 -21.79 -42.15 9.01
N ALA A 29 -22.32 -40.96 9.30
CA ALA A 29 -21.79 -40.11 10.39
C ALA A 29 -22.93 -39.21 10.96
N PRO A 30 -23.20 -39.20 12.29
CA PRO A 30 -24.38 -38.56 12.87
C PRO A 30 -24.16 -37.13 13.41
N TRP A 31 -23.26 -36.33 12.81
CA TRP A 31 -23.07 -34.92 13.21
C TRP A 31 -22.78 -34.02 11.99
N GLY A 32 -23.71 -33.11 11.70
CA GLY A 32 -23.46 -31.80 11.07
C GLY A 32 -24.10 -30.71 11.96
N PRO A 33 -23.93 -29.38 11.74
CA PRO A 33 -23.60 -28.77 10.44
C PRO A 33 -22.67 -27.51 10.47
N SER A 34 -22.25 -27.06 9.29
CA SER A 34 -22.08 -25.63 8.96
C SER A 34 -22.17 -25.40 7.44
N VAL A 35 -23.07 -24.49 7.05
CA VAL A 35 -23.51 -24.02 5.70
C VAL A 35 -24.39 -24.96 4.85
N ALA A 36 -24.57 -26.24 5.19
CA ALA A 36 -25.43 -27.14 4.40
C ALA A 36 -26.96 -27.03 4.63
N ASP A 37 -27.42 -26.20 5.58
CA ASP A 37 -28.85 -26.15 5.98
C ASP A 37 -29.69 -25.06 5.30
N VAL A 38 -29.25 -24.47 4.18
CA VAL A 38 -30.08 -23.52 3.40
C VAL A 38 -30.92 -24.24 2.34
N ARG A 39 -31.58 -25.35 2.71
CA ARG A 39 -32.71 -25.84 1.93
C ARG A 39 -33.92 -24.97 2.25
N LEU A 40 -34.57 -24.40 1.23
CA LEU A 40 -35.95 -24.77 0.92
C LEU A 40 -36.43 -24.12 -0.38
N GLU A 41 -36.73 -25.01 -1.33
CA GLU A 41 -37.88 -24.97 -2.25
C GLU A 41 -38.36 -23.61 -2.77
N LEU A 42 -38.04 -23.31 -4.03
CA LEU A 42 -39.07 -22.84 -4.96
C LEU A 42 -38.83 -23.46 -6.33
N GLY A 43 -39.79 -24.27 -6.77
CA GLY A 43 -39.94 -24.59 -8.18
C GLY A 43 -40.29 -23.33 -8.97
N GLY A 44 -39.71 -23.21 -10.17
CA GLY A 44 -40.10 -22.19 -11.15
C GLY A 44 -38.92 -21.56 -11.89
N GLY A 45 -38.60 -22.10 -13.07
CA GLY A 45 -38.07 -21.31 -14.19
C GLY A 45 -36.58 -20.94 -14.22
N LEU A 46 -35.75 -21.84 -14.74
CA LEU A 46 -34.68 -21.61 -15.75
C LEU A 46 -33.68 -20.42 -15.65
N ALA A 47 -33.50 -19.72 -14.52
CA ALA A 47 -32.62 -18.53 -14.49
C ALA A 47 -31.34 -18.59 -13.60
N SER A 48 -31.08 -19.60 -12.77
CA SER A 48 -30.15 -19.40 -11.63
C SER A 48 -28.99 -20.37 -11.43
N GLY A 49 -28.70 -21.30 -12.34
CA GLY A 49 -27.52 -22.19 -12.20
C GLY A 49 -26.18 -21.49 -12.48
N GLY A 50 -26.10 -20.69 -13.55
CA GLY A 50 -24.88 -19.98 -13.95
C GLY A 50 -24.53 -18.81 -13.04
N VAL A 51 -25.54 -18.07 -12.54
CA VAL A 51 -25.31 -16.94 -11.63
C VAL A 51 -24.87 -17.42 -10.25
N LEU A 52 -25.41 -18.54 -9.75
CA LEU A 52 -24.98 -19.13 -8.48
C LEU A 52 -23.59 -19.76 -8.60
N ALA A 53 -23.27 -20.44 -9.71
CA ALA A 53 -21.93 -20.99 -9.94
C ALA A 53 -20.87 -19.88 -10.12
N VAL A 54 -21.20 -18.78 -10.82
CA VAL A 54 -20.33 -17.61 -10.90
C VAL A 54 -20.26 -16.89 -9.57
N ALA A 55 -21.35 -16.75 -8.80
CA ALA A 55 -21.31 -16.15 -7.48
C ALA A 55 -20.51 -16.98 -6.48
N VAL A 56 -20.61 -18.32 -6.51
CA VAL A 56 -19.83 -19.23 -5.67
C VAL A 56 -18.37 -19.25 -6.11
N LEU A 57 -18.05 -19.35 -7.39
CA LEU A 57 -16.67 -19.23 -7.89
C LEU A 57 -16.09 -17.83 -7.66
N TYR A 58 -16.90 -16.77 -7.72
CA TYR A 58 -16.50 -15.41 -7.41
C TYR A 58 -16.33 -15.21 -5.91
N LEU A 59 -17.15 -15.84 -5.06
CA LEU A 59 -17.02 -15.81 -3.61
C LEU A 59 -15.87 -16.71 -3.11
N GLU A 60 -15.57 -17.83 -3.77
CA GLU A 60 -14.41 -18.70 -3.50
C GLU A 60 -13.10 -18.09 -4.03
N ARG A 61 -13.13 -17.43 -5.19
CA ARG A 61 -11.99 -16.63 -5.67
C ARG A 61 -11.75 -15.41 -4.78
N ARG A 62 -12.82 -14.77 -4.29
CA ARG A 62 -12.76 -13.63 -3.36
C ARG A 62 -12.46 -14.06 -1.93
N SER A 63 -12.79 -15.28 -1.51
CA SER A 63 -12.32 -15.88 -0.25
C SER A 63 -10.84 -16.17 -0.39
N GLY A 64 -10.41 -16.82 -1.48
CA GLY A 64 -8.99 -17.06 -1.75
C GLY A 64 -8.14 -15.80 -1.85
N GLU A 65 -8.62 -14.73 -2.48
CA GLU A 65 -7.88 -13.45 -2.54
C GLU A 65 -7.85 -12.71 -1.19
N ARG A 66 -8.93 -12.76 -0.40
CA ARG A 66 -8.94 -12.21 0.96
C ARG A 66 -8.02 -13.01 1.90
N ASP A 67 -8.09 -14.33 1.82
CA ASP A 67 -7.30 -15.24 2.65
C ASP A 67 -5.81 -15.13 2.27
N ARG A 68 -5.49 -15.01 0.97
CA ARG A 68 -4.12 -14.71 0.50
C ARG A 68 -3.62 -13.37 1.00
N ARG A 69 -4.40 -12.29 0.87
CA ARG A 69 -4.02 -10.96 1.41
C ARG A 69 -3.80 -11.00 2.91
N MET A 70 -4.63 -11.75 3.64
CA MET A 70 -4.48 -11.94 5.08
C MET A 70 -3.21 -12.71 5.43
N ALA A 71 -2.91 -13.79 4.69
CA ALA A 71 -1.68 -14.56 4.85
C ALA A 71 -0.43 -13.74 4.48
N ASP A 72 -0.44 -13.00 3.37
CA ASP A 72 0.64 -12.11 2.94
C ASP A 72 0.89 -11.04 4.00
N ARG A 73 -0.17 -10.42 4.52
CA ARG A 73 -0.09 -9.44 5.60
C ARG A 73 0.48 -10.04 6.89
N GLN A 74 0.06 -11.25 7.26
CA GLN A 74 0.60 -11.95 8.43
C GLN A 74 2.09 -12.29 8.24
N ALA A 75 2.48 -12.75 7.05
CA ALA A 75 3.86 -13.03 6.70
C ALA A 75 4.72 -11.75 6.75
N LEU A 76 4.23 -10.64 6.21
CA LEU A 76 4.88 -9.32 6.32
C LEU A 76 5.03 -8.89 7.78
N GLN A 77 3.99 -9.07 8.59
CA GLN A 77 4.05 -8.73 10.01
C GLN A 77 5.06 -9.60 10.76
N MET A 78 5.13 -10.90 10.48
CA MET A 78 6.15 -11.80 11.03
C MET A 78 7.56 -11.38 10.59
N LEU A 79 7.74 -11.08 9.30
CA LEU A 79 9.00 -10.61 8.74
C LEU A 79 9.51 -9.37 9.46
N VAL A 80 8.66 -8.34 9.60
CA VAL A 80 8.99 -7.07 10.27
C VAL A 80 9.25 -7.25 11.77
N MET A 81 8.59 -8.22 12.40
CA MET A 81 8.84 -8.56 13.81
C MET A 81 10.22 -9.19 14.01
N MET A 82 10.63 -10.07 13.10
CA MET A 82 11.90 -10.81 13.20
C MET A 82 13.10 -9.99 12.72
N GLU A 83 12.91 -9.14 11.70
CA GLU A 83 13.98 -8.44 11.02
C GLU A 83 14.01 -6.97 11.38
N ARG A 84 15.18 -6.48 11.81
CA ARG A 84 15.41 -5.05 12.03
C ARG A 84 15.89 -4.33 10.77
N ASP A 85 16.56 -5.07 9.90
CA ASP A 85 17.11 -4.61 8.64
C ASP A 85 16.30 -5.20 7.48
N LEU A 86 15.65 -4.31 6.74
CA LEU A 86 14.82 -4.59 5.59
C LEU A 86 15.36 -3.85 4.35
N THR A 87 16.63 -3.43 4.37
CA THR A 87 17.29 -2.68 3.29
C THR A 87 17.17 -3.40 1.95
N GLY A 88 16.83 -2.67 0.89
CA GLY A 88 16.73 -3.17 -0.48
C GLY A 88 15.64 -4.21 -0.73
N ARG A 89 14.68 -4.39 0.19
CA ARG A 89 13.61 -5.38 0.02
C ARG A 89 12.49 -4.87 -0.86
N HIS A 90 11.83 -5.80 -1.55
CA HIS A 90 10.66 -5.51 -2.38
C HIS A 90 9.35 -5.68 -1.59
N PHE A 91 8.68 -4.56 -1.35
CA PHE A 91 7.38 -4.43 -0.72
C PHE A 91 6.37 -3.70 -1.61
N SER A 92 6.65 -3.59 -2.92
CA SER A 92 5.73 -2.95 -3.87
C SER A 92 4.32 -3.52 -3.73
N LYS A 93 3.32 -2.64 -3.69
CA LYS A 93 1.88 -2.98 -3.57
C LYS A 93 1.50 -3.74 -2.29
N ALA A 94 2.38 -3.85 -1.30
CA ALA A 94 2.09 -4.52 -0.04
C ALA A 94 1.06 -3.74 0.79
N ASP A 95 0.15 -4.46 1.46
CA ASP A 95 -0.67 -3.89 2.54
C ASP A 95 0.05 -4.05 3.88
N MET A 96 0.61 -2.95 4.35
CA MET A 96 1.31 -2.80 5.63
C MET A 96 0.49 -1.99 6.64
N THR A 97 -0.80 -1.74 6.40
CA THR A 97 -1.64 -0.85 7.23
C THR A 97 -1.49 -1.17 8.72
N GLY A 98 -1.08 -0.18 9.52
CA GLY A 98 -0.95 -0.32 10.97
C GLY A 98 0.25 -1.15 11.46
N ILE A 99 1.17 -1.58 10.58
CA ILE A 99 2.38 -2.28 11.00
C ILE A 99 3.30 -1.32 11.78
N ARG A 100 3.96 -1.86 12.81
CA ARG A 100 4.96 -1.14 13.60
C ARG A 100 6.34 -1.32 12.98
N LEU A 101 6.85 -0.29 12.33
CA LEU A 101 8.17 -0.23 11.72
C LEU A 101 9.17 0.60 12.53
N LYS A 102 8.82 0.98 13.76
CA LYS A 102 9.68 1.75 14.67
C LYS A 102 11.12 1.24 14.70
N ASN A 103 12.07 2.15 14.47
CA ASN A 103 13.52 1.90 14.46
C ASN A 103 13.94 0.75 13.52
N ARG A 104 13.31 0.65 12.33
CA ARG A 104 13.70 -0.27 11.25
C ARG A 104 14.54 0.45 10.19
N ARG A 105 15.30 -0.33 9.42
CA ARG A 105 16.00 0.14 8.23
C ARG A 105 15.30 -0.41 6.99
N LEU A 106 14.87 0.48 6.13
CA LEU A 106 14.20 0.23 4.85
C LEU A 106 14.93 0.96 3.71
N THR A 107 16.19 1.36 3.94
CA THR A 107 16.99 2.11 2.98
C THR A 107 17.03 1.39 1.64
N GLY A 108 16.79 2.12 0.54
CA GLY A 108 16.83 1.58 -0.82
C GLY A 108 15.76 0.53 -1.14
N SER A 109 14.77 0.32 -0.26
CA SER A 109 13.69 -0.65 -0.50
C SER A 109 12.69 -0.13 -1.53
N ASP A 110 11.92 -1.05 -2.11
CA ASP A 110 10.82 -0.73 -3.01
C ASP A 110 9.49 -0.85 -2.25
N LEU A 111 8.91 0.29 -1.90
CA LEU A 111 7.59 0.46 -1.29
C LEU A 111 6.58 1.09 -2.26
N SER A 112 6.87 1.09 -3.56
CA SER A 112 6.01 1.70 -4.58
C SER A 112 4.59 1.12 -4.52
N PHE A 113 3.58 1.98 -4.60
CA PHE A 113 2.15 1.61 -4.52
C PHE A 113 1.74 0.87 -3.23
N SER A 114 2.57 0.84 -2.19
CA SER A 114 2.22 0.18 -0.92
C SER A 114 1.17 0.95 -0.12
N ILE A 115 0.44 0.25 0.73
CA ILE A 115 -0.52 0.84 1.67
C ILE A 115 0.06 0.73 3.07
N MET A 116 0.49 1.84 3.64
CA MET A 116 1.13 1.94 4.96
C MET A 116 0.32 2.82 5.91
N THR A 117 -0.99 2.95 5.69
CA THR A 117 -1.85 3.82 6.50
C THR A 117 -1.78 3.43 7.98
N GLY A 118 -1.56 4.40 8.86
CA GLY A 118 -1.51 4.18 10.31
C GLY A 118 -0.25 3.45 10.80
N CYS A 119 0.79 3.28 9.98
CA CYS A 119 2.05 2.69 10.44
C CYS A 119 2.76 3.58 11.48
N ASN A 120 3.50 2.94 12.38
CA ASN A 120 4.46 3.64 13.24
C ASN A 120 5.85 3.56 12.59
N LEU A 121 6.33 4.70 12.09
CA LEU A 121 7.64 4.86 11.46
C LEU A 121 8.65 5.59 12.35
N VAL A 122 8.40 5.72 13.66
CA VAL A 122 9.28 6.47 14.57
C VAL A 122 10.73 5.96 14.47
N GLY A 123 11.67 6.85 14.16
CA GLY A 123 13.10 6.52 14.02
C GLY A 123 13.43 5.55 12.88
N THR A 124 12.55 5.39 11.89
CA THR A 124 12.76 4.49 10.75
C THR A 124 13.60 5.16 9.69
N ALA A 125 14.61 4.45 9.15
CA ALA A 125 15.40 4.91 8.02
C ALA A 125 14.74 4.43 6.71
N LEU A 126 14.23 5.35 5.92
CA LEU A 126 13.61 5.18 4.60
C LEU A 126 14.40 6.01 3.56
N ASP A 127 15.71 6.12 3.74
CA ASP A 127 16.59 6.83 2.81
C ASP A 127 16.64 6.09 1.47
N GLU A 128 16.64 6.82 0.36
CA GLU A 128 16.72 6.28 -1.00
C GLU A 128 15.62 5.26 -1.36
N THR A 129 14.53 5.24 -0.60
CA THR A 129 13.43 4.28 -0.80
C THR A 129 12.53 4.73 -1.95
N ASP A 130 12.03 3.79 -2.75
CA ASP A 130 10.96 4.06 -3.70
C ASP A 130 9.60 4.00 -3.00
N LEU A 131 8.94 5.14 -2.88
CA LEU A 131 7.61 5.33 -2.30
C LEU A 131 6.62 5.90 -3.35
N PHE A 132 6.92 5.73 -4.63
CA PHE A 132 6.10 6.20 -5.74
C PHE A 132 4.64 5.74 -5.56
N HIS A 133 3.70 6.68 -5.53
CA HIS A 133 2.27 6.42 -5.29
C HIS A 133 1.91 5.65 -3.99
N ALA A 134 2.80 5.58 -3.00
CA ALA A 134 2.50 4.91 -1.74
C ALA A 134 1.49 5.70 -0.88
N VAL A 135 0.73 4.99 -0.04
CA VAL A 135 -0.29 5.58 0.84
C VAL A 135 0.15 5.48 2.30
N LEU A 136 0.70 6.57 2.82
CA LEU A 136 1.24 6.72 4.18
C LEU A 136 0.37 7.64 5.05
N ASN A 137 -0.95 7.59 4.87
CA ASN A 137 -1.86 8.42 5.65
C ASN A 137 -1.83 8.06 7.14
N LYS A 138 -2.01 9.06 8.03
CA LYS A 138 -2.15 8.87 9.48
C LYS A 138 -0.98 8.12 10.15
N ILE A 139 0.22 8.17 9.58
CA ILE A 139 1.39 7.53 10.18
C ILE A 139 1.94 8.35 11.35
N GLU A 140 2.78 7.72 12.17
CA GLU A 140 3.64 8.41 13.15
C GLU A 140 5.09 8.38 12.65
N GLY A 141 5.65 9.54 12.29
CA GLY A 141 6.95 9.69 11.64
C GLY A 141 7.98 10.47 12.44
N THR A 142 7.84 10.55 13.76
CA THR A 142 8.82 11.27 14.61
C THR A 142 10.24 10.71 14.42
N GLY A 143 11.18 11.55 14.01
CA GLY A 143 12.58 11.16 13.81
C GLY A 143 12.84 10.17 12.66
N CYS A 144 11.91 9.95 11.74
CA CYS A 144 12.17 9.11 10.56
C CYS A 144 12.98 9.87 9.50
N SER A 145 13.65 9.14 8.63
CA SER A 145 14.45 9.70 7.55
C SER A 145 13.93 9.22 6.20
N PHE A 146 13.68 10.14 5.27
CA PHE A 146 13.33 9.89 3.88
C PHE A 146 14.36 10.54 2.95
N GLU A 147 15.64 10.59 3.36
CA GLU A 147 16.65 11.33 2.61
C GLU A 147 16.83 10.72 1.22
N GLY A 148 16.68 11.54 0.17
CA GLY A 148 16.79 11.10 -1.22
C GLY A 148 15.70 10.10 -1.68
N ALA A 149 14.62 9.91 -0.90
CA ALA A 149 13.55 9.00 -1.28
C ALA A 149 12.74 9.52 -2.48
N ASP A 150 12.27 8.61 -3.34
CA ASP A 150 11.29 8.93 -4.38
C ASP A 150 9.89 8.85 -3.77
N MET A 151 9.29 9.99 -3.49
CA MET A 151 7.98 10.11 -2.84
C MET A 151 6.95 10.78 -3.77
N ARG A 152 7.15 10.70 -5.09
CA ARG A 152 6.24 11.34 -6.05
C ARG A 152 4.83 10.74 -5.91
N TYR A 153 3.84 11.62 -5.89
CA TYR A 153 2.42 11.30 -5.72
C TYR A 153 2.09 10.46 -4.46
N VAL A 154 2.95 10.53 -3.44
CA VAL A 154 2.68 9.91 -2.13
C VAL A 154 1.51 10.61 -1.44
N SER A 155 0.75 9.86 -0.63
CA SER A 155 -0.27 10.43 0.26
C SER A 155 0.20 10.30 1.70
N LEU A 156 0.45 11.43 2.36
CA LEU A 156 0.88 11.52 3.77
C LEU A 156 -0.15 12.22 4.66
N ARG A 157 -1.39 12.33 4.20
CA ARG A 157 -2.47 13.08 4.86
C ARG A 157 -2.60 12.70 6.32
N GLN A 158 -2.68 13.72 7.18
CA GLN A 158 -2.84 13.55 8.62
C GLN A 158 -1.71 12.74 9.29
N GLY A 159 -0.58 12.56 8.61
CA GLY A 159 0.62 12.00 9.21
C GLY A 159 1.12 12.88 10.34
N GLN A 160 1.87 12.32 11.29
CA GLN A 160 2.39 13.05 12.43
C GLN A 160 3.91 13.07 12.34
N PHE A 161 4.47 14.19 11.87
CA PHE A 161 5.91 14.40 11.78
C PHE A 161 6.36 15.46 12.76
N MET A 162 7.23 15.06 13.66
CA MET A 162 7.78 15.96 14.66
C MET A 162 9.26 15.67 14.81
N ARG A 163 10.03 16.71 15.12
CA ARG A 163 11.39 16.67 15.67
C ARG A 163 12.30 15.62 15.04
N ARG A 164 13.25 16.08 14.22
CA ARG A 164 14.28 15.25 13.57
C ARG A 164 13.75 14.35 12.46
N ALA A 165 12.50 14.52 12.03
CA ALA A 165 12.08 13.92 10.77
C ALA A 165 12.75 14.67 9.61
N THR A 166 13.23 13.96 8.60
CA THR A 166 13.92 14.57 7.45
C THR A 166 13.39 14.03 6.12
N PHE A 167 13.20 14.94 5.19
CA PHE A 167 12.86 14.74 3.77
C PHE A 167 13.95 15.36 2.89
N ARG A 168 15.18 15.51 3.40
CA ARG A 168 16.29 16.13 2.69
C ARG A 168 16.48 15.48 1.32
N ASN A 169 16.56 16.28 0.26
CA ASN A 169 16.69 15.82 -1.13
C ASN A 169 15.60 14.82 -1.60
N ALA A 170 14.50 14.65 -0.87
CA ALA A 170 13.41 13.77 -1.29
C ALA A 170 12.64 14.39 -2.46
N ASN A 171 12.08 13.53 -3.32
CA ASN A 171 11.20 13.98 -4.38
C ASN A 171 9.74 13.86 -3.96
N LEU A 172 9.09 14.97 -3.63
CA LEU A 172 7.68 15.05 -3.20
C LEU A 172 6.76 15.58 -4.32
N GLU A 173 7.17 15.50 -5.60
CA GLU A 173 6.36 16.00 -6.71
C GLU A 173 4.92 15.45 -6.66
N GLY A 174 3.94 16.35 -6.66
CA GLY A 174 2.52 16.00 -6.62
C GLY A 174 2.07 15.26 -5.35
N ALA A 175 2.88 15.24 -4.30
CA ALA A 175 2.53 14.60 -3.04
C ALA A 175 1.36 15.32 -2.35
N ASN A 176 0.54 14.56 -1.64
CA ASN A 176 -0.54 15.08 -0.82
C ASN A 176 -0.14 15.03 0.66
N LEU A 177 0.19 16.20 1.21
CA LEU A 177 0.63 16.38 2.59
C LEU A 177 -0.44 17.09 3.44
N THR A 178 -1.69 17.17 3.00
CA THR A 178 -2.73 17.96 3.68
C THR A 178 -2.95 17.56 5.14
N ASP A 179 -3.24 18.54 5.99
CA ASP A 179 -3.53 18.36 7.42
C ASP A 179 -2.41 17.65 8.20
N THR A 180 -1.16 17.81 7.76
CA THR A 180 -0.01 17.12 8.35
C THR A 180 0.82 18.09 9.18
N PRO A 181 0.98 17.88 10.50
CA PRO A 181 1.96 18.61 11.27
C PRO A 181 3.37 18.17 10.90
N PHE A 182 4.19 19.13 10.45
CA PHE A 182 5.62 19.06 10.22
C PHE A 182 6.33 20.07 11.12
N VAL A 183 6.40 19.76 12.41
CA VAL A 183 7.02 20.64 13.40
C VAL A 183 8.49 20.27 13.57
N ASP A 184 9.40 21.20 13.27
CA ASP A 184 10.86 20.95 13.35
C ASP A 184 11.28 19.77 12.44
N VAL A 185 10.98 19.93 11.15
CA VAL A 185 11.22 18.95 10.07
C VAL A 185 12.11 19.56 9.00
N CYS A 186 13.02 18.79 8.44
CA CYS A 186 13.94 19.24 7.38
C CYS A 186 13.41 18.84 6.00
N PHE A 187 13.22 19.80 5.10
CA PHE A 187 12.91 19.64 3.68
C PHE A 187 14.04 20.13 2.77
N VAL A 188 15.25 20.33 3.31
CA VAL A 188 16.35 20.96 2.56
C VAL A 188 16.63 20.21 1.25
N GLY A 189 16.63 20.94 0.13
CA GLY A 189 16.88 20.36 -1.19
C GLY A 189 15.75 19.50 -1.76
N ALA A 190 14.63 19.32 -1.04
CA ALA A 190 13.52 18.50 -1.51
C ALA A 190 12.81 19.15 -2.70
N THR A 191 12.36 18.34 -3.65
CA THR A 191 11.49 18.79 -4.74
C THR A 191 10.05 18.76 -4.26
N VAL A 192 9.37 19.91 -4.27
CA VAL A 192 7.99 20.07 -3.78
C VAL A 192 7.02 20.57 -4.87
N THR A 193 7.39 20.45 -6.13
CA THR A 193 6.55 20.79 -7.29
C THR A 193 5.15 20.16 -7.18
N GLY A 194 4.10 20.98 -7.24
CA GLY A 194 2.71 20.53 -7.17
C GLY A 194 2.30 19.83 -5.86
N THR A 195 3.14 19.88 -4.81
CA THR A 195 2.82 19.29 -3.51
C THR A 195 1.70 20.08 -2.83
N ASP A 196 0.76 19.37 -2.19
CA ASP A 196 -0.35 19.99 -1.44
C ASP A 196 -0.06 20.00 0.06
N PHE A 197 0.32 21.16 0.61
CA PHE A 197 0.52 21.39 2.04
C PHE A 197 -0.71 22.02 2.72
N THR A 198 -1.88 22.08 2.09
CA THR A 198 -3.07 22.73 2.67
C THR A 198 -3.38 22.21 4.08
N GLY A 199 -3.55 23.11 5.05
CA GLY A 199 -3.82 22.76 6.45
C GLY A 199 -2.64 22.15 7.22
N SER A 200 -1.47 22.05 6.60
CA SER A 200 -0.25 21.57 7.29
C SER A 200 0.31 22.62 8.22
N ASN A 201 0.97 22.17 9.28
CA ASN A 201 1.74 23.04 10.16
C ASN A 201 3.22 22.90 9.81
N LEU A 202 3.81 23.91 9.18
CA LEU A 202 5.24 23.97 8.80
C LEU A 202 6.07 24.77 9.81
N SER A 203 5.63 24.89 11.06
CA SER A 203 6.37 25.68 12.06
C SER A 203 7.76 25.09 12.33
N MET A 204 8.78 25.95 12.25
CA MET A 204 10.19 25.56 12.37
C MET A 204 10.64 24.52 11.33
N ALA A 205 9.89 24.33 10.25
CA ALA A 205 10.35 23.50 9.14
C ALA A 205 11.49 24.22 8.40
N ASP A 206 12.56 23.50 8.12
CA ASP A 206 13.67 23.99 7.31
C ASP A 206 13.37 23.72 5.84
N MET A 207 13.10 24.78 5.09
CA MET A 207 12.68 24.75 3.69
C MET A 207 13.77 25.28 2.75
N ASP A 208 15.00 25.44 3.24
CA ASP A 208 16.10 26.00 2.47
C ASP A 208 16.40 25.15 1.23
N SER A 209 16.66 25.80 0.10
CA SER A 209 16.98 25.13 -1.16
C SER A 209 15.91 24.12 -1.64
N THR A 210 14.68 24.17 -1.11
CA THR A 210 13.55 23.43 -1.70
C THR A 210 13.36 23.84 -3.15
N LYS A 211 12.92 22.93 -4.02
CA LYS A 211 12.80 23.19 -5.45
C LYS A 211 11.36 23.00 -5.89
N TRP A 212 10.83 23.93 -6.67
CA TRP A 212 9.51 23.77 -7.27
C TRP A 212 9.41 24.47 -8.62
N ASP A 213 8.62 23.89 -9.51
CA ASP A 213 8.31 24.41 -10.85
C ASP A 213 7.28 25.56 -10.75
N PRO A 214 7.59 26.76 -11.27
CA PRO A 214 6.67 27.91 -11.24
C PRO A 214 5.35 27.66 -11.99
N GLU A 215 5.31 26.75 -12.97
CA GLU A 215 4.08 26.37 -13.66
C GLU A 215 3.17 25.47 -12.81
N LYS A 216 3.74 24.80 -11.79
CA LYS A 216 3.04 23.89 -10.88
C LYS A 216 3.46 24.17 -9.44
N PRO A 217 3.09 25.36 -8.90
CA PRO A 217 3.50 25.75 -7.57
C PRO A 217 2.93 24.79 -6.51
N PRO A 218 3.62 24.63 -5.37
CA PRO A 218 3.06 23.95 -4.22
C PRO A 218 1.86 24.73 -3.68
N LYS A 219 0.88 24.04 -3.10
CA LYS A 219 -0.20 24.69 -2.36
C LYS A 219 0.23 24.84 -0.91
N TRP A 220 0.60 26.06 -0.52
CA TRP A 220 1.06 26.37 0.83
C TRP A 220 -0.08 26.46 1.85
N PRO A 221 0.19 26.20 3.14
CA PRO A 221 -0.80 26.44 4.19
C PRO A 221 -1.05 27.94 4.40
N GLU A 222 -2.23 28.28 4.91
CA GLU A 222 -2.62 29.68 5.14
C GLU A 222 -1.64 30.37 6.13
N GLY A 223 -1.20 31.58 5.78
CA GLY A 223 -0.28 32.37 6.61
C GLY A 223 1.18 31.91 6.58
N PHE A 224 1.52 30.92 5.75
CA PHE A 224 2.92 30.53 5.51
C PHE A 224 3.55 31.41 4.44
N ASP A 225 4.76 31.91 4.70
CA ASP A 225 5.56 32.68 3.76
C ASP A 225 6.51 31.71 3.03
N PRO A 226 6.26 31.37 1.76
CA PRO A 226 7.04 30.37 1.05
C PRO A 226 8.44 30.90 0.70
N PRO A 227 9.46 30.04 0.70
CA PRO A 227 10.80 30.44 0.31
C PRO A 227 10.86 30.78 -1.18
N ASP A 228 11.69 31.78 -1.53
CA ASP A 228 11.95 32.23 -2.90
C ASP A 228 12.93 31.28 -3.62
N ASN A 229 12.52 30.01 -3.77
CA ASN A 229 13.33 28.95 -4.38
C ASN A 229 12.59 28.30 -5.57
N SER A 230 11.82 29.08 -6.33
CA SER A 230 11.31 28.58 -7.62
C SER A 230 12.51 28.25 -8.51
N TRP A 231 12.49 27.09 -9.14
CA TRP A 231 13.54 26.74 -10.09
C TRP A 231 13.29 27.50 -11.38
N ASP A 232 14.13 28.50 -11.66
CA ASP A 232 14.22 29.09 -13.00
C ASP A 232 15.07 28.16 -13.87
N ALA A 233 14.41 27.41 -14.76
CA ALA A 233 15.06 26.52 -15.72
C ALA A 233 16.11 27.22 -16.61
N ASP A 234 16.10 28.57 -16.64
CA ASP A 234 16.99 29.43 -17.41
C ASP A 234 18.37 29.69 -16.73
N THR A 235 18.63 29.18 -15.53
CA THR A 235 19.89 29.46 -14.80
C THR A 235 20.95 28.36 -14.85
N ASP A 236 20.66 27.24 -15.53
CA ASP A 236 21.57 26.10 -15.69
C ASP A 236 22.02 25.89 -17.17
N GLU A 237 22.37 26.97 -17.89
CA GLU A 237 23.12 26.91 -19.18
C GLU A 237 24.65 27.03 -18.99
#